data_AF-A0A6P2B2E4-F1
#
_entry.id   AF-A0A6P2B2E4-F1
#
_cell.length_a   1.000
_cell.length_b   1.000
_cell.length_c   1.000
_cell.angle_alpha   90.00
_cell.angle_beta   90.00
_cell.angle_gamma   90.00
#
_symmetry.space_group_name_H-M   'P 1'
#
loop_
_entity.id
_entity.type
_entity.pdbx_description
1 polymer ?
#
loop_
_entity_poly.entity_id
_entity_poly.type
_entity_poly.pdbx_seq_one_letter_code
_entity_poly.pdbx_strand_id
1 'polypeptide(L)'
;MEEILEVRKNPMSIIFLLASVAVFAIARTTDPENVRFLAFDSAELPHRWYAFVTYGFVHVDWNHIIVNMLILIWIGVWVERLIGSRKYTLLVLIAIVAGGLSLFVRDTAGIGFSAAAAAIIFHYHFAFPWKKELPFRIPNIVLPVVLLVLSVAAIIFGWLPSVGHYPHIAGALVGLGFLYVFRKSHNPIDDDTEEGGSVADSHPLDIYKAQDAGHFFSPFNLKCDPMERLLLINFENDPDTVYVGFEPQMFDDPIKGCGLLVIAWRHDGMIDVYHQPTLNLKREEYDIVGKGLCDFIIHPFDGGHFAINERGVDLSLTFEDKTGRPITLYIHEHNSKRRKPFGLLAPFPSETEKPPSLPLALLYDFYFVRRGQTDVEVTIDGKKHQLDLLPAPIDSSRMYFMRYASDPFIVLWNQNHEGALLSLPIDDDVAIDADAIYEISENGGQPEISVMQARSDRHDVRFLFNPSFPNVVNLRDGVQVGGNFTIDLEKTMGRIEGHYHIQRTGDDVEIEICPTGGWQPHLSKLSLRFMFTVVSVFKEWPKSYQWRATIDVSDPAVPAMRSRWRRLT
;
A
#
# COMPACT_ATOMS: atom_id res chain seq x y z
N MET A 1 -2.15 1.25 -19.59
CA MET A 1 -1.34 0.14 -20.13
C MET A 1 -1.12 -0.97 -19.10
N GLU A 2 -1.09 -0.64 -17.80
CA GLU A 2 -1.03 -1.62 -16.69
C GLU A 2 -2.29 -2.46 -16.51
N GLU A 3 -3.49 -1.92 -16.69
CA GLU A 3 -4.72 -2.75 -16.73
C GLU A 3 -4.71 -3.73 -17.92
N ILE A 4 -4.07 -3.38 -19.04
CA ILE A 4 -3.85 -4.29 -20.18
C ILE A 4 -2.76 -5.33 -19.85
N LEU A 5 -1.83 -5.03 -18.94
CA LEU A 5 -0.82 -5.96 -18.42
C LEU A 5 -1.37 -6.87 -17.31
N GLU A 6 -2.29 -6.41 -16.47
CA GLU A 6 -3.03 -7.24 -15.51
C GLU A 6 -4.01 -8.19 -16.20
N VAL A 7 -4.60 -7.74 -17.32
CA VAL A 7 -5.38 -8.57 -18.24
C VAL A 7 -4.52 -9.72 -18.79
N ARG A 8 -3.21 -9.52 -19.05
CA ARG A 8 -2.31 -10.62 -19.48
C ARG A 8 -2.12 -11.71 -18.42
N LYS A 9 -2.30 -11.42 -17.14
CA LYS A 9 -2.16 -12.42 -16.05
C LYS A 9 -3.38 -13.34 -15.92
N ASN A 10 -4.51 -13.03 -16.57
CA ASN A 10 -5.79 -13.75 -16.39
C ASN A 10 -6.44 -14.11 -17.73
N PRO A 11 -5.70 -14.80 -18.63
CA PRO A 11 -6.12 -14.98 -20.02
C PRO A 11 -7.48 -15.67 -20.15
N MET A 12 -7.82 -16.59 -19.25
CA MET A 12 -9.02 -17.43 -19.42
C MET A 12 -10.29 -16.70 -18.99
N SER A 13 -10.26 -15.92 -17.92
CA SER A 13 -11.40 -15.08 -17.50
C SER A 13 -11.80 -14.10 -18.60
N ILE A 14 -10.81 -13.53 -19.29
CA ILE A 14 -11.04 -12.64 -20.44
C ILE A 14 -11.59 -13.41 -21.63
N ILE A 15 -11.05 -14.59 -21.94
CA ILE A 15 -11.57 -15.42 -23.02
C ILE A 15 -13.04 -15.77 -22.79
N PHE A 16 -13.43 -16.18 -21.57
CA PHE A 16 -14.82 -16.48 -21.24
C PHE A 16 -15.72 -15.24 -21.29
N LEU A 17 -15.23 -14.09 -20.83
CA LEU A 17 -15.93 -12.81 -20.94
C LEU A 17 -16.17 -12.45 -22.41
N LEU A 18 -15.12 -12.45 -23.23
CA LEU A 18 -15.20 -12.10 -24.65
C LEU A 18 -16.10 -13.06 -25.42
N ALA A 19 -16.04 -14.36 -25.13
CA ALA A 19 -16.93 -15.35 -25.74
C ALA A 19 -18.40 -15.07 -25.40
N SER A 20 -18.72 -14.84 -24.13
CA SER A 20 -20.09 -14.54 -23.67
C SER A 20 -20.62 -13.24 -24.27
N VAL A 21 -19.79 -12.19 -24.27
CA VAL A 21 -20.15 -10.89 -24.84
C VAL A 21 -20.31 -10.96 -26.35
N ALA A 22 -19.47 -11.74 -27.06
CA ALA A 22 -19.60 -11.92 -28.50
C ALA A 22 -20.91 -12.65 -28.86
N VAL A 23 -21.23 -13.75 -28.18
CA VAL A 23 -22.50 -14.48 -28.38
C VAL A 23 -23.70 -13.57 -28.09
N PHE A 24 -23.66 -12.82 -26.99
CA PHE A 24 -24.70 -11.85 -26.66
C PHE A 24 -24.83 -10.74 -27.69
N ALA A 25 -23.71 -10.17 -28.16
CA ALA A 25 -23.72 -9.13 -29.18
C ALA A 25 -24.33 -9.64 -30.50
N ILE A 26 -24.01 -10.86 -30.92
CA ILE A 26 -24.62 -11.51 -32.10
C ILE A 26 -26.14 -11.66 -31.88
N ALA A 27 -26.56 -12.17 -30.72
CA ALA A 27 -27.97 -12.34 -30.38
C ALA A 27 -28.76 -11.02 -30.36
N ARG A 28 -28.08 -9.90 -30.03
CA ARG A 28 -28.70 -8.56 -29.95
C ARG A 28 -28.68 -7.78 -31.26
N THR A 29 -27.66 -7.99 -32.10
CA THR A 29 -27.49 -7.30 -33.38
C THR A 29 -28.17 -8.05 -34.53
N THR A 30 -28.46 -9.33 -34.35
CA THR A 30 -29.21 -10.18 -35.29
C THR A 30 -30.50 -10.69 -34.64
N ASP A 31 -31.14 -11.70 -35.22
CA ASP A 31 -32.25 -12.42 -34.60
C ASP A 31 -31.74 -13.35 -33.48
N PRO A 32 -32.30 -13.30 -32.25
CA PRO A 32 -31.96 -14.24 -31.17
C PRO A 32 -32.07 -15.72 -31.55
N GLU A 33 -32.92 -16.09 -32.51
CA GLU A 33 -33.02 -17.47 -33.01
C GLU A 33 -31.69 -17.95 -33.62
N ASN A 34 -30.85 -17.04 -34.12
CA ASN A 34 -29.54 -17.36 -34.68
C ASN A 34 -28.55 -17.92 -33.65
N VAL A 35 -28.76 -17.69 -32.35
CA VAL A 35 -27.91 -18.27 -31.28
C VAL A 35 -28.62 -19.39 -30.50
N ARG A 36 -29.90 -19.64 -30.78
CA ARG A 36 -30.70 -20.63 -30.04
C ARG A 36 -30.15 -22.04 -30.16
N PHE A 37 -29.47 -22.37 -31.26
CA PHE A 37 -28.83 -23.67 -31.42
C PHE A 37 -27.76 -23.94 -30.35
N LEU A 38 -27.19 -22.90 -29.73
CA LEU A 38 -26.21 -23.00 -28.64
C LEU A 38 -26.85 -23.22 -27.25
N ALA A 39 -28.15 -22.93 -27.09
CA ALA A 39 -28.87 -23.08 -25.83
C ALA A 39 -29.10 -24.56 -25.49
N PHE A 40 -29.16 -24.88 -24.20
CA PHE A 40 -29.49 -26.23 -23.75
C PHE A 40 -30.99 -26.44 -23.78
N ASP A 41 -31.43 -27.49 -24.46
CA ASP A 41 -32.79 -28.01 -24.42
C ASP A 41 -32.71 -29.54 -24.40
N SER A 42 -33.27 -30.15 -23.35
CA SER A 42 -33.28 -31.61 -23.17
C SER A 42 -34.02 -32.33 -24.29
N ALA A 43 -35.04 -31.69 -24.88
CA ALA A 43 -35.82 -32.25 -25.99
C ALA A 43 -35.03 -32.35 -27.31
N GLU A 44 -33.93 -31.59 -27.44
CA GLU A 44 -33.07 -31.54 -28.63
C GLU A 44 -31.89 -32.52 -28.55
N LEU A 45 -31.79 -33.31 -27.47
CA LEU A 45 -30.79 -34.34 -27.32
C LEU A 45 -31.21 -35.65 -28.03
N PRO A 46 -30.26 -36.40 -28.63
CA PRO A 46 -28.81 -36.20 -28.60
C PRO A 46 -28.26 -35.27 -29.69
N HIS A 47 -29.11 -34.64 -30.52
CA HIS A 47 -28.68 -33.91 -31.72
C HIS A 47 -27.82 -32.68 -31.37
N ARG A 48 -28.10 -32.01 -30.26
CA ARG A 48 -27.33 -30.87 -29.74
C ARG A 48 -26.44 -31.23 -28.55
N TRP A 49 -25.65 -32.28 -28.66
CA TRP A 49 -24.74 -32.71 -27.57
C TRP A 49 -23.76 -31.60 -27.11
N TYR A 50 -23.36 -30.70 -28.00
CA TYR A 50 -22.48 -29.57 -27.66
C TYR A 50 -23.16 -28.55 -26.72
N ALA A 51 -24.49 -28.57 -26.65
CA ALA A 51 -25.28 -27.69 -25.79
C ALA A 51 -25.01 -27.92 -24.30
N PHE A 52 -24.45 -29.06 -23.89
CA PHE A 52 -23.97 -29.26 -22.52
C PHE A 52 -22.87 -28.27 -22.10
N VAL A 53 -22.18 -27.65 -23.07
CA VAL A 53 -21.14 -26.64 -22.83
C VAL A 53 -21.57 -25.27 -23.36
N THR A 54 -22.09 -25.20 -24.58
CA THR A 54 -22.30 -23.91 -25.24
C THR A 54 -23.37 -23.05 -24.58
N TYR A 55 -24.34 -23.67 -23.88
CA TYR A 55 -25.41 -22.93 -23.20
C TYR A 55 -24.87 -21.96 -22.15
N GLY A 56 -23.71 -22.26 -21.56
CA GLY A 56 -23.04 -21.42 -20.57
C GLY A 56 -22.66 -20.04 -21.09
N PHE A 57 -22.57 -19.86 -22.41
CA PHE A 57 -22.17 -18.59 -23.05
C PHE A 57 -23.35 -17.84 -23.68
N VAL A 58 -24.57 -18.40 -23.61
CA VAL A 58 -25.77 -17.80 -24.18
C VAL A 58 -26.46 -16.92 -23.14
N HIS A 59 -26.73 -15.67 -23.47
CA HIS A 59 -27.54 -14.76 -22.67
C HIS A 59 -28.53 -14.02 -23.58
N VAL A 60 -29.72 -13.71 -23.06
CA VAL A 60 -30.76 -12.98 -23.80
C VAL A 60 -31.05 -11.62 -23.16
N ASP A 61 -30.93 -11.53 -21.83
CA ASP A 61 -31.23 -10.33 -21.05
C ASP A 61 -29.99 -9.60 -20.54
N TRP A 62 -30.02 -8.26 -20.57
CA TRP A 62 -28.95 -7.40 -20.06
C TRP A 62 -28.62 -7.66 -18.60
N ASN A 63 -29.63 -7.75 -17.73
CA ASN A 63 -29.41 -8.01 -16.31
C ASN A 63 -28.73 -9.37 -16.08
N HIS A 64 -29.09 -10.37 -16.89
CA HIS A 64 -28.56 -11.72 -16.75
C HIS A 64 -27.09 -11.79 -17.17
N ILE A 65 -26.70 -11.16 -18.28
CA ILE A 65 -25.28 -11.12 -18.68
C ILE A 65 -24.46 -10.25 -17.73
N ILE A 66 -24.94 -9.07 -17.32
CA ILE A 66 -24.20 -8.14 -16.46
C ILE A 66 -23.84 -8.81 -15.12
N VAL A 67 -24.81 -9.44 -14.45
CA VAL A 67 -24.54 -10.08 -13.14
C VAL A 67 -23.51 -11.21 -13.28
N ASN A 68 -23.64 -12.07 -14.28
CA ASN A 68 -22.70 -13.17 -14.50
C ASN A 68 -21.29 -12.67 -14.83
N MET A 69 -21.19 -11.66 -15.69
CA MET A 69 -19.89 -11.12 -16.10
C MET A 69 -19.24 -10.29 -14.99
N LEU A 70 -20.00 -9.62 -14.13
CA LEU A 70 -19.47 -8.98 -12.94
C LEU A 70 -18.86 -10.00 -11.97
N ILE A 71 -19.53 -11.13 -11.74
CA ILE A 71 -18.96 -12.23 -10.92
C ILE A 71 -17.66 -12.75 -11.55
N LEU A 72 -17.65 -12.95 -12.87
CA LEU A 72 -16.48 -13.42 -13.60
C LEU A 72 -15.29 -12.44 -13.46
N ILE A 73 -15.54 -11.13 -13.56
CA ILE A 73 -14.49 -10.12 -13.49
C ILE A 73 -14.04 -9.86 -12.04
N TRP A 74 -14.98 -9.74 -11.11
CA TRP A 74 -14.68 -9.37 -9.71
C TRP A 74 -14.23 -10.53 -8.84
N ILE A 75 -14.60 -11.77 -9.17
CA ILE A 75 -14.23 -12.95 -8.37
C ILE A 75 -13.48 -13.95 -9.26
N GLY A 76 -13.94 -14.20 -10.48
CA GLY A 76 -13.34 -15.19 -11.39
C GLY A 76 -11.87 -14.89 -11.70
N VAL A 77 -11.50 -13.63 -11.92
CA VAL A 77 -10.11 -13.21 -12.10
C VAL A 77 -9.23 -13.59 -10.90
N TRP A 78 -9.72 -13.38 -9.67
CA TRP A 78 -8.98 -13.76 -8.47
C TRP A 78 -8.85 -15.26 -8.34
N VAL A 79 -9.91 -16.02 -8.63
CA VAL A 79 -9.85 -17.48 -8.64
C VAL A 79 -8.86 -17.95 -9.71
N GLU A 80 -8.80 -17.33 -10.89
CA GLU A 80 -7.81 -17.68 -11.90
C GLU A 80 -6.37 -17.48 -11.43
N ARG A 81 -6.08 -16.40 -10.71
CA ARG A 81 -4.77 -16.19 -10.07
C ARG A 81 -4.52 -17.25 -9.00
N LEU A 82 -5.54 -17.52 -8.18
CA LEU A 82 -5.50 -18.44 -7.04
C LEU A 82 -5.15 -19.87 -7.46
N ILE A 83 -5.80 -20.44 -8.49
CA ILE A 83 -5.56 -21.84 -8.89
C ILE A 83 -4.75 -21.98 -10.18
N GLY A 84 -4.47 -20.87 -10.86
CA GLY A 84 -3.84 -20.83 -12.18
C GLY A 84 -4.81 -21.12 -13.33
N SER A 85 -4.53 -20.56 -14.51
CA SER A 85 -5.42 -20.60 -15.69
C SER A 85 -5.90 -22.00 -16.10
N ARG A 86 -5.04 -23.02 -16.00
CA ARG A 86 -5.41 -24.40 -16.36
C ARG A 86 -6.51 -24.97 -15.45
N LYS A 87 -6.33 -24.85 -14.13
CA LYS A 87 -7.29 -25.36 -13.13
C LYS A 87 -8.57 -24.53 -13.16
N TYR A 88 -8.45 -23.22 -13.34
CA TYR A 88 -9.60 -22.33 -13.52
C TYR A 88 -10.44 -22.68 -14.74
N THR A 89 -9.80 -22.99 -15.87
CA THR A 89 -10.51 -23.46 -17.08
C THR A 89 -11.29 -24.75 -16.79
N LEU A 90 -10.67 -25.71 -16.10
CA LEU A 90 -11.32 -26.96 -15.70
C LEU A 90 -12.50 -26.70 -14.76
N LEU A 91 -12.33 -25.83 -13.75
CA LEU A 91 -13.39 -25.42 -12.83
C LEU A 91 -14.61 -24.90 -13.59
N VAL A 92 -14.41 -23.94 -14.50
CA VAL A 92 -15.49 -23.33 -15.29
C VAL A 92 -16.17 -24.35 -16.18
N LEU A 93 -15.42 -25.13 -16.97
CA LEU A 93 -16.01 -26.08 -17.92
C LEU A 93 -16.75 -27.22 -17.21
N ILE A 94 -16.19 -27.76 -16.13
CA ILE A 94 -16.86 -28.81 -15.34
C ILE A 94 -18.13 -28.27 -14.70
N ALA A 95 -18.13 -27.04 -14.19
CA ALA A 95 -19.31 -26.41 -13.62
C ALA A 95 -20.42 -26.22 -14.67
N ILE A 96 -20.07 -25.77 -15.88
CA ILE A 96 -21.03 -25.66 -16.99
C ILE A 96 -21.60 -27.04 -17.35
N VAL A 97 -20.77 -28.05 -17.54
CA VAL A 97 -21.25 -29.41 -17.87
C VAL A 97 -22.14 -29.97 -16.77
N ALA A 98 -21.76 -29.79 -15.49
CA ALA A 98 -22.58 -30.21 -14.35
C ALA A 98 -23.93 -29.47 -14.31
N GLY A 99 -23.95 -28.18 -14.64
CA GLY A 99 -25.18 -27.40 -14.80
C GLY A 99 -26.06 -27.94 -15.92
N GLY A 100 -25.50 -28.21 -17.10
CA GLY A 100 -26.20 -28.83 -18.23
C GLY A 100 -26.76 -30.22 -17.88
N LEU A 101 -26.00 -31.03 -17.15
CA LEU A 101 -26.47 -32.32 -16.65
C LEU A 101 -27.64 -32.16 -15.67
N SER A 102 -27.62 -31.14 -14.81
CA SER A 102 -28.75 -30.84 -13.93
C SER A 102 -30.02 -30.46 -14.70
N LEU A 103 -29.88 -29.74 -15.82
CA LEU A 103 -31.00 -29.39 -16.71
C LEU A 103 -31.53 -30.62 -17.44
N PHE A 104 -30.65 -31.50 -17.91
CA PHE A 104 -31.01 -32.78 -18.52
C PHE A 104 -31.84 -33.66 -17.58
N VAL A 105 -31.37 -33.84 -16.34
CA VAL A 105 -32.07 -34.65 -15.32
C VAL A 105 -33.44 -34.06 -14.97
N ARG A 106 -33.60 -32.73 -15.13
CA ARG A 106 -34.85 -32.02 -14.86
C ARG A 106 -35.76 -31.87 -16.08
N ASP A 107 -35.37 -32.46 -17.22
CA ASP A 107 -36.12 -32.41 -18.48
C ASP A 107 -36.55 -30.97 -18.84
N THR A 108 -35.58 -30.05 -18.77
CA THR A 108 -35.81 -28.62 -18.99
C THR A 108 -34.73 -28.01 -19.88
N ALA A 109 -34.92 -26.73 -20.20
CA ALA A 109 -34.01 -25.92 -20.99
C ALA A 109 -33.29 -24.88 -20.13
N GLY A 110 -32.15 -24.40 -20.60
CA GLY A 110 -31.40 -23.37 -19.87
C GLY A 110 -30.32 -22.69 -20.69
N ILE A 111 -29.99 -21.49 -20.26
CA ILE A 111 -28.94 -20.63 -20.83
C ILE A 111 -28.21 -19.92 -19.69
N GLY A 112 -26.97 -19.52 -19.96
CA GLY A 112 -26.21 -18.59 -19.14
C GLY A 112 -25.09 -19.22 -18.32
N PHE A 113 -24.12 -18.38 -18.00
CA PHE A 113 -22.87 -18.71 -17.31
C PHE A 113 -23.04 -19.03 -15.81
N SER A 114 -24.28 -19.13 -15.34
CA SER A 114 -24.60 -19.05 -13.92
C SER A 114 -24.10 -20.25 -13.10
N ALA A 115 -24.01 -21.43 -13.70
CA ALA A 115 -23.39 -22.61 -13.05
C ALA A 115 -21.89 -22.38 -12.77
N ALA A 116 -21.15 -21.82 -13.74
CA ALA A 116 -19.75 -21.44 -13.52
C ALA A 116 -19.61 -20.28 -12.54
N ALA A 117 -20.50 -19.28 -12.60
CA ALA A 117 -20.51 -18.17 -11.65
C ALA A 117 -20.72 -18.68 -10.21
N ALA A 118 -21.64 -19.63 -9.99
CA ALA A 118 -21.83 -20.28 -8.71
C ALA A 118 -20.58 -21.05 -8.25
N ALA A 119 -19.94 -21.80 -9.15
CA ALA A 119 -18.69 -22.50 -8.82
C ALA A 119 -17.57 -21.55 -8.38
N ILE A 120 -17.42 -20.42 -9.09
CA ILE A 120 -16.45 -19.35 -8.77
C ILE A 120 -16.74 -18.74 -7.38
N ILE A 121 -18.00 -18.35 -7.12
CA ILE A 121 -18.41 -17.78 -5.83
C ILE A 121 -18.11 -18.75 -4.69
N PHE A 122 -18.56 -20.00 -4.81
CA PHE A 122 -18.40 -20.99 -3.75
C PHE A 122 -16.93 -21.34 -3.53
N HIS A 123 -16.15 -21.50 -4.59
CA HIS A 123 -14.72 -21.78 -4.47
C HIS A 123 -13.99 -20.67 -3.71
N TYR A 124 -14.17 -19.41 -4.10
CA TYR A 124 -13.49 -18.28 -3.47
C TYR A 124 -13.92 -18.04 -2.02
N HIS A 125 -15.23 -17.93 -1.78
CA HIS A 125 -15.73 -17.53 -0.46
C HIS A 125 -15.54 -18.63 0.59
N PHE A 126 -15.47 -19.91 0.21
CA PHE A 126 -15.08 -20.98 1.14
C PHE A 126 -13.57 -21.18 1.24
N ALA A 127 -12.77 -20.68 0.30
CA ALA A 127 -11.32 -20.61 0.49
C ALA A 127 -10.98 -19.64 1.63
N PHE A 128 -11.69 -18.50 1.68
CA PHE A 128 -11.48 -17.41 2.65
C PHE A 128 -12.75 -17.06 3.45
N PRO A 129 -13.32 -17.99 4.23
CA PRO A 129 -14.66 -17.86 4.80
C PRO A 129 -14.83 -16.72 5.82
N TRP A 130 -13.75 -16.37 6.52
CA TRP A 130 -13.79 -15.42 7.64
C TRP A 130 -13.33 -14.01 7.27
N LYS A 131 -12.80 -13.82 6.06
CA LYS A 131 -12.49 -12.49 5.54
C LYS A 131 -13.76 -11.66 5.41
N LYS A 132 -13.67 -10.37 5.72
CA LYS A 132 -14.82 -9.45 5.81
C LYS A 132 -14.89 -8.50 4.60
N GLU A 133 -14.87 -9.07 3.40
CA GLU A 133 -14.78 -8.31 2.14
C GLU A 133 -16.17 -7.92 1.60
N LEU A 134 -17.24 -8.53 2.10
CA LEU A 134 -18.62 -8.16 1.75
C LEU A 134 -19.03 -6.83 2.40
N PRO A 135 -20.08 -6.15 1.86
CA PRO A 135 -20.62 -4.93 2.45
C PRO A 135 -20.92 -5.09 3.94
N PHE A 136 -20.73 -4.01 4.72
CA PHE A 136 -20.91 -4.00 6.17
C PHE A 136 -19.96 -4.93 6.94
N ARG A 137 -18.81 -5.29 6.36
CA ARG A 137 -17.79 -6.18 6.98
C ARG A 137 -18.36 -7.56 7.35
N ILE A 138 -19.30 -8.04 6.54
CA ILE A 138 -19.88 -9.38 6.71
C ILE A 138 -18.85 -10.43 6.26
N PRO A 139 -18.67 -11.55 6.99
CA PRO A 139 -17.79 -12.63 6.57
C PRO A 139 -18.17 -13.21 5.21
N ASN A 140 -17.18 -13.52 4.38
CA ASN A 140 -17.35 -14.03 3.02
C ASN A 140 -18.23 -15.28 2.94
N ILE A 141 -18.19 -16.15 3.95
CA ILE A 141 -19.02 -17.36 4.01
C ILE A 141 -20.53 -17.08 3.93
N VAL A 142 -20.97 -15.87 4.32
CA VAL A 142 -22.40 -15.52 4.37
C VAL A 142 -23.02 -15.49 2.97
N LEU A 143 -22.34 -14.92 1.97
CA LEU A 143 -22.87 -14.81 0.61
C LEU A 143 -23.25 -16.18 0.00
N PRO A 144 -22.33 -17.17 -0.12
CA PRO A 144 -22.68 -18.46 -0.71
C PRO A 144 -23.72 -19.23 0.12
N VAL A 145 -23.73 -19.10 1.45
CA VAL A 145 -24.76 -19.71 2.30
C VAL A 145 -26.14 -19.12 2.01
N VAL A 146 -26.26 -17.80 1.94
CA VAL A 146 -27.53 -17.13 1.60
C VAL A 146 -27.99 -17.54 0.20
N LEU A 147 -27.09 -17.55 -0.80
CA LEU A 147 -27.43 -17.98 -2.16
C LEU A 147 -27.91 -19.43 -2.22
N LEU A 148 -27.28 -20.33 -1.46
CA LEU A 148 -27.70 -21.74 -1.37
C LEU A 148 -29.10 -21.86 -0.75
N VAL A 149 -29.30 -21.21 0.40
CA VAL A 149 -30.59 -21.22 1.13
C VAL A 149 -31.70 -20.65 0.25
N LEU A 150 -31.46 -19.54 -0.43
CA LEU A 150 -32.42 -18.94 -1.35
C LEU A 150 -32.74 -19.84 -2.53
N SER A 151 -31.74 -20.50 -3.12
CA SER A 151 -31.95 -21.43 -4.25
C SER A 151 -32.76 -22.66 -3.83
N VAL A 152 -32.47 -23.23 -2.66
CA VAL A 152 -33.22 -24.37 -2.11
C VAL A 152 -34.64 -23.97 -1.74
N ALA A 153 -34.82 -22.83 -1.07
CA ALA A 153 -36.15 -22.31 -0.73
C ALA A 153 -36.96 -22.03 -2.00
N ALA A 154 -36.36 -21.44 -3.03
CA ALA A 154 -37.02 -21.18 -4.30
C ALA A 154 -37.48 -22.45 -5.01
N ILE A 155 -36.70 -23.54 -4.95
CA ILE A 155 -37.12 -24.85 -5.44
C ILE A 155 -38.31 -25.41 -4.65
N ILE A 156 -38.27 -25.32 -3.31
CA ILE A 156 -39.32 -25.87 -2.43
C ILE A 156 -40.64 -25.10 -2.59
N PHE A 157 -40.58 -23.78 -2.63
CA PHE A 157 -41.76 -22.90 -2.66
C PHE A 157 -42.16 -22.48 -4.08
N GLY A 158 -41.41 -22.90 -5.12
CA GLY A 158 -41.68 -22.53 -6.51
C GLY A 158 -41.45 -21.04 -6.82
N TRP A 159 -40.57 -20.37 -6.09
CA TRP A 159 -40.28 -18.95 -6.31
C TRP A 159 -39.27 -18.76 -7.44
N LEU A 160 -39.39 -17.63 -8.15
CA LEU A 160 -38.46 -17.26 -9.22
C LEU A 160 -38.17 -18.42 -10.20
N PRO A 161 -39.20 -19.05 -10.81
CA PRO A 161 -39.02 -20.25 -11.64
C PRO A 161 -38.20 -20.00 -12.91
N SER A 162 -38.02 -18.74 -13.30
CA SER A 162 -37.16 -18.31 -14.40
C SER A 162 -35.65 -18.34 -14.06
N VAL A 163 -35.28 -18.61 -12.80
CA VAL A 163 -33.88 -18.67 -12.35
C VAL A 163 -33.41 -20.13 -12.33
N GLY A 164 -32.22 -20.38 -12.86
CA GLY A 164 -31.60 -21.70 -12.93
C GLY A 164 -31.09 -22.22 -11.57
N HIS A 165 -31.98 -22.46 -10.60
CA HIS A 165 -31.60 -22.92 -9.26
C HIS A 165 -30.85 -24.27 -9.27
N TYR A 166 -31.23 -25.21 -10.14
CA TYR A 166 -30.53 -26.50 -10.26
C TYR A 166 -29.09 -26.35 -10.81
N PRO A 167 -28.86 -25.62 -11.92
CA PRO A 167 -27.51 -25.26 -12.35
C PRO A 167 -26.68 -24.56 -11.28
N HIS A 168 -27.27 -23.66 -10.48
CA HIS A 168 -26.53 -22.98 -9.39
C HIS A 168 -26.06 -23.97 -8.34
N ILE A 169 -26.92 -24.90 -7.90
CA ILE A 169 -26.55 -25.92 -6.91
C ILE A 169 -25.48 -26.87 -7.48
N ALA A 170 -25.61 -27.29 -8.74
CA ALA A 170 -24.60 -28.12 -9.40
C ALA A 170 -23.24 -27.40 -9.48
N GLY A 171 -23.24 -26.12 -9.86
CA GLY A 171 -22.05 -25.27 -9.86
C GLY A 171 -21.42 -25.11 -8.47
N ALA A 172 -22.24 -24.87 -7.45
CA ALA A 172 -21.78 -24.76 -6.07
C ALA A 172 -21.06 -26.04 -5.58
N LEU A 173 -21.61 -27.21 -5.88
CA LEU A 173 -20.99 -28.50 -5.55
C LEU A 173 -19.65 -28.69 -6.28
N VAL A 174 -19.57 -28.30 -7.56
CA VAL A 174 -18.31 -28.32 -8.31
C VAL A 174 -17.29 -27.38 -7.65
N GLY A 175 -17.67 -26.15 -7.32
CA GLY A 175 -16.80 -25.17 -6.66
C GLY A 175 -16.21 -25.67 -5.34
N LEU A 176 -17.06 -26.26 -4.49
CA LEU A 176 -16.65 -26.87 -3.21
C LEU A 176 -15.75 -28.09 -3.41
N GLY A 177 -16.09 -28.97 -4.35
CA GLY A 177 -15.26 -30.13 -4.67
C GLY A 177 -13.88 -29.72 -5.20
N PHE A 178 -13.84 -28.72 -6.08
CA PHE A 178 -12.59 -28.16 -6.61
C PHE A 178 -11.75 -27.53 -5.51
N LEU A 179 -12.39 -26.78 -4.61
CA LEU A 179 -11.72 -26.22 -3.43
C LEU A 179 -11.12 -27.34 -2.59
N TYR A 180 -11.90 -28.37 -2.25
CA TYR A 180 -11.41 -29.50 -1.45
C TYR A 180 -10.18 -30.18 -2.07
N VAL A 181 -10.20 -30.42 -3.38
CA VAL A 181 -9.10 -31.09 -4.10
C VAL A 181 -7.87 -30.19 -4.26
N PHE A 182 -8.06 -28.91 -4.59
CA PHE A 182 -6.97 -28.02 -4.99
C PHE A 182 -6.55 -27.01 -3.92
N ARG A 183 -7.11 -27.07 -2.70
CA ARG A 183 -6.82 -26.12 -1.61
C ARG A 183 -5.32 -25.98 -1.31
N LYS A 184 -4.58 -27.08 -1.37
CA LYS A 184 -3.13 -27.08 -1.10
C LYS A 184 -2.28 -26.59 -2.26
N SER A 185 -2.89 -26.34 -3.41
CA SER A 185 -2.20 -25.92 -4.64
C SER A 185 -2.67 -24.54 -5.10
N HIS A 186 -3.16 -23.74 -4.15
CA HIS A 186 -3.41 -22.32 -4.36
C HIS A 186 -2.06 -21.61 -4.52
N ASN A 187 -1.91 -20.85 -5.58
CA ASN A 187 -0.84 -19.88 -5.71
C ASN A 187 -1.06 -18.80 -4.65
N PRO A 188 0.01 -18.27 -4.05
CA PRO A 188 -0.10 -17.06 -3.25
C PRO A 188 -0.72 -15.97 -4.13
N ILE A 189 -1.90 -15.51 -3.74
CA ILE A 189 -2.44 -14.25 -4.25
C ILE A 189 -1.70 -13.17 -3.46
N ASP A 190 -1.16 -12.15 -4.13
CA ASP A 190 -0.42 -11.02 -3.55
C ASP A 190 -1.22 -10.17 -2.52
N ASP A 191 -2.31 -10.70 -1.94
CA ASP A 191 -3.18 -10.04 -0.95
C ASP A 191 -3.39 -10.89 0.33
N ASP A 192 -2.83 -12.13 0.38
CA ASP A 192 -3.01 -13.12 1.45
C ASP A 192 -1.72 -13.46 2.20
N THR A 193 -0.79 -12.52 2.28
CA THR A 193 0.19 -12.53 3.37
C THR A 193 -0.45 -11.95 4.63
N GLU A 194 -1.39 -12.69 5.22
CA GLU A 194 -1.34 -12.81 6.68
C GLU A 194 -0.10 -13.67 6.95
N GLU A 195 0.96 -12.99 7.39
CA GLU A 195 1.97 -13.48 8.33
C GLU A 195 2.13 -15.01 8.40
N GLY A 196 2.79 -15.56 7.38
CA GLY A 196 3.56 -16.77 7.50
C GLY A 196 4.87 -16.47 6.81
N GLY A 197 5.93 -16.23 7.59
CA GLY A 197 7.24 -15.87 7.09
C GLY A 197 7.59 -16.70 5.87
N SER A 198 7.72 -16.05 4.70
CA SER A 198 8.65 -16.59 3.74
C SER A 198 9.96 -16.61 4.51
N VAL A 199 10.46 -17.80 4.84
CA VAL A 199 11.84 -17.95 5.28
C VAL A 199 12.64 -17.28 4.17
N ALA A 200 13.13 -16.07 4.44
CA ALA A 200 13.92 -15.34 3.48
C ALA A 200 15.10 -16.25 3.16
N ASP A 201 15.41 -16.43 1.87
CA ASP A 201 16.51 -17.30 1.50
C ASP A 201 17.77 -16.81 2.21
N SER A 202 18.59 -17.71 2.73
CA SER A 202 19.84 -17.34 3.41
C SER A 202 21.01 -17.32 2.44
N HIS A 203 22.07 -16.59 2.80
CA HIS A 203 23.32 -16.68 2.04
C HIS A 203 23.96 -18.08 2.18
N PRO A 204 24.76 -18.52 1.21
CA PRO A 204 25.54 -19.74 1.34
C PRO A 204 26.47 -19.70 2.57
N LEU A 205 26.48 -20.77 3.37
CA LEU A 205 27.29 -20.83 4.61
C LEU A 205 28.80 -20.66 4.40
N ASP A 206 29.31 -20.86 3.19
CA ASP A 206 30.75 -20.73 2.90
C ASP A 206 31.24 -19.27 2.99
N ILE A 207 30.34 -18.28 3.08
CA ILE A 207 30.72 -16.88 3.28
C ILE A 207 31.21 -16.57 4.70
N TYR A 208 31.02 -17.47 5.66
CA TYR A 208 31.37 -17.25 7.06
C TYR A 208 32.69 -17.91 7.46
N LYS A 209 33.39 -17.33 8.45
CA LYS A 209 34.64 -17.89 9.01
C LYS A 209 34.41 -19.11 9.89
N ALA A 210 33.31 -19.11 10.64
CA ALA A 210 32.96 -20.12 11.64
C ALA A 210 31.44 -20.29 11.71
N GLN A 211 30.97 -21.42 12.24
CA GLN A 211 29.54 -21.69 12.45
C GLN A 211 28.98 -20.95 13.67
N ASP A 212 29.76 -20.77 14.73
CA ASP A 212 29.33 -20.00 15.91
C ASP A 212 29.49 -18.50 15.63
N ALA A 213 28.38 -17.76 15.68
CA ALA A 213 28.36 -16.32 15.47
C ALA A 213 28.83 -15.50 16.67
N GLY A 214 28.77 -16.05 17.88
CA GLY A 214 28.94 -15.27 19.10
C GLY A 214 27.84 -14.20 19.26
N HIS A 215 28.23 -12.93 19.23
CA HIS A 215 27.36 -11.78 19.46
C HIS A 215 26.70 -11.29 18.15
N PHE A 216 25.44 -10.83 18.24
CA PHE A 216 24.73 -10.22 17.12
C PHE A 216 24.83 -8.69 17.15
N PHE A 217 25.14 -8.10 16.01
CA PHE A 217 25.26 -6.65 15.82
C PHE A 217 24.49 -6.24 14.56
N SER A 218 23.54 -5.32 14.70
CA SER A 218 22.87 -4.71 13.54
C SER A 218 23.68 -3.51 13.03
N PRO A 219 23.96 -3.40 11.72
CA PRO A 219 24.52 -2.18 11.13
C PRO A 219 23.44 -1.13 10.83
N PHE A 220 22.17 -1.51 10.97
CA PHE A 220 21.03 -0.67 10.65
C PHE A 220 20.41 -0.10 11.92
N ASN A 221 19.71 1.02 11.77
CA ASN A 221 18.87 1.56 12.82
C ASN A 221 17.63 2.20 12.22
N LEU A 222 16.53 2.16 12.97
CA LEU A 222 15.30 2.89 12.69
C LEU A 222 14.94 3.70 13.92
N LYS A 223 14.44 4.92 13.70
CA LYS A 223 13.90 5.77 14.75
C LYS A 223 12.55 6.32 14.30
N CYS A 224 11.54 6.21 15.14
CA CYS A 224 10.24 6.80 14.92
C CYS A 224 10.26 8.26 15.37
N ASP A 225 9.85 9.19 14.51
CA ASP A 225 9.70 10.60 14.86
C ASP A 225 8.22 10.98 14.97
N PRO A 226 7.67 11.14 16.19
CA PRO A 226 6.24 11.31 16.37
C PRO A 226 5.77 12.67 15.85
N MET A 227 4.56 12.66 15.30
CA MET A 227 3.81 13.83 14.87
C MET A 227 2.33 13.44 14.78
N GLU A 228 1.44 14.29 15.27
CA GLU A 228 0.00 13.98 15.28
C GLU A 228 -0.68 14.51 14.01
N ARG A 229 -0.27 15.69 13.52
CA ARG A 229 -0.77 16.26 12.26
C ARG A 229 0.11 17.40 11.78
N LEU A 230 0.03 17.67 10.48
CA LEU A 230 0.69 18.79 9.82
C LEU A 230 -0.18 19.37 8.72
N LEU A 231 0.07 20.64 8.39
CA LEU A 231 -0.52 21.35 7.26
C LEU A 231 0.57 22.23 6.64
N LEU A 232 0.74 22.17 5.32
CA LEU A 232 1.58 23.11 4.57
C LEU A 232 0.68 24.15 3.87
N ILE A 233 1.03 25.42 4.09
CA ILE A 233 0.38 26.60 3.52
C ILE A 233 1.37 27.29 2.59
N ASN A 234 1.11 27.24 1.28
CA ASN A 234 1.99 27.80 0.24
C ASN A 234 1.38 29.08 -0.37
N PHE A 235 2.19 30.13 -0.47
CA PHE A 235 1.91 31.38 -1.18
C PHE A 235 3.18 31.85 -1.92
N GLU A 236 3.86 30.91 -2.56
CA GLU A 236 5.13 31.13 -3.26
C GLU A 236 4.97 32.06 -4.47
N ASN A 237 3.78 32.13 -5.06
CA ASN A 237 3.48 33.06 -6.17
C ASN A 237 3.10 34.49 -5.70
N ASP A 238 2.90 34.72 -4.40
CA ASP A 238 2.70 36.04 -3.79
C ASP A 238 3.45 36.11 -2.43
N PRO A 239 4.79 36.05 -2.44
CA PRO A 239 5.57 35.95 -1.22
C PRO A 239 5.52 37.24 -0.38
N ASP A 240 5.75 37.10 0.92
CA ASP A 240 6.13 38.19 1.80
C ASP A 240 7.60 38.59 1.56
N THR A 241 8.01 39.72 2.15
CA THR A 241 9.43 40.13 2.16
C THR A 241 10.34 39.10 2.84
N VAL A 242 9.80 38.28 3.75
CA VAL A 242 10.56 37.23 4.44
C VAL A 242 10.07 35.84 4.07
N TYR A 243 8.77 35.61 4.13
CA TYR A 243 8.18 34.27 4.08
C TYR A 243 7.53 33.92 2.74
N VAL A 244 7.56 32.63 2.40
CA VAL A 244 6.90 32.04 1.22
C VAL A 244 5.85 30.99 1.59
N GLY A 245 5.80 30.59 2.86
CA GLY A 245 4.87 29.58 3.35
C GLY A 245 4.95 29.40 4.86
N PHE A 246 3.96 28.71 5.40
CA PHE A 246 3.93 28.26 6.80
C PHE A 246 3.52 26.80 6.87
N GLU A 247 4.04 26.11 7.89
CA GLU A 247 3.71 24.73 8.16
C GLU A 247 3.40 24.54 9.65
N PRO A 248 2.13 24.69 10.05
CA PRO A 248 1.66 24.29 11.36
C PRO A 248 1.74 22.77 11.56
N GLN A 249 2.25 22.37 12.71
CA GLN A 249 2.38 21.00 13.18
C GLN A 249 1.81 20.89 14.60
N MET A 250 1.26 19.72 14.91
CA MET A 250 0.76 19.38 16.25
C MET A 250 1.46 18.12 16.73
N PHE A 251 1.83 18.13 18.01
CA PHE A 251 2.38 16.98 18.73
C PHE A 251 1.47 16.65 19.91
N ASP A 252 1.32 15.36 20.20
CA ASP A 252 0.64 14.86 21.39
C ASP A 252 1.23 13.48 21.71
N ASP A 253 2.49 13.49 22.18
CA ASP A 253 3.23 12.27 22.43
C ASP A 253 4.16 12.39 23.65
N PRO A 254 4.56 11.26 24.27
CA PRO A 254 5.43 11.29 25.46
C PRO A 254 6.84 11.85 25.24
N ILE A 255 7.32 11.93 23.99
CA ILE A 255 8.70 12.32 23.64
C ILE A 255 8.78 13.84 23.44
N LYS A 256 7.94 14.40 22.57
CA LYS A 256 7.91 15.83 22.22
C LYS A 256 6.91 16.63 23.04
N GLY A 257 6.00 15.98 23.76
CA GLY A 257 4.97 16.63 24.56
C GLY A 257 3.71 16.94 23.76
N CYS A 258 2.88 17.84 24.30
CA CYS A 258 1.61 18.23 23.71
C CYS A 258 1.64 19.72 23.36
N GLY A 259 1.47 20.07 22.09
CA GLY A 259 1.47 21.46 21.65
C GLY A 259 1.63 21.68 20.15
N LEU A 260 1.56 22.96 19.78
CA LEU A 260 1.68 23.47 18.42
C LEU A 260 3.09 23.98 18.12
N LEU A 261 3.48 23.79 16.86
CA LEU A 261 4.65 24.37 16.25
C LEU A 261 4.26 24.93 14.88
N VAL A 262 4.94 26.00 14.45
CA VAL A 262 4.85 26.52 13.09
C VAL A 262 6.26 26.65 12.52
N ILE A 263 6.52 25.95 11.42
CA ILE A 263 7.69 26.21 10.57
C ILE A 263 7.31 27.33 9.60
N ALA A 264 8.03 28.44 9.62
CA ALA A 264 7.89 29.55 8.68
C ALA A 264 8.98 29.44 7.61
N TRP A 265 8.56 29.16 6.38
CA TRP A 265 9.46 28.98 5.23
C TRP A 265 9.87 30.34 4.67
N ARG A 266 11.17 30.59 4.58
CA ARG A 266 11.74 31.87 4.12
C ARG A 266 12.09 31.82 2.63
N HIS A 267 12.16 32.98 1.99
CA HIS A 267 12.53 33.09 0.57
C HIS A 267 13.97 32.66 0.27
N ASP A 268 14.86 32.70 1.27
CA ASP A 268 16.26 32.28 1.17
C ASP A 268 16.44 30.75 1.26
N GLY A 269 15.36 30.03 1.56
CA GLY A 269 15.32 28.57 1.76
C GLY A 269 15.60 28.12 3.18
N MET A 270 15.92 29.04 4.10
CA MET A 270 16.01 28.75 5.54
C MET A 270 14.61 28.71 6.17
N ILE A 271 14.53 28.27 7.42
CA ILE A 271 13.28 28.28 8.19
C ILE A 271 13.41 29.07 9.50
N ASP A 272 12.32 29.70 9.92
CA ASP A 272 12.13 30.17 11.30
C ASP A 272 11.12 29.23 11.99
N VAL A 273 11.37 28.79 13.21
CA VAL A 273 10.48 27.87 13.95
C VAL A 273 9.90 28.57 15.17
N TYR A 274 8.58 28.54 15.29
CA TYR A 274 7.83 29.08 16.42
C TYR A 274 7.12 27.92 17.13
N HIS A 275 7.31 27.72 18.43
CA HIS A 275 6.79 26.54 19.12
C HIS A 275 6.30 26.81 20.53
N GLN A 276 5.30 26.06 20.99
CA GLN A 276 4.80 26.19 22.36
C GLN A 276 5.85 25.76 23.39
N PRO A 277 5.87 26.38 24.58
CA PRO A 277 6.78 26.02 25.68
C PRO A 277 6.48 24.63 26.27
N THR A 278 5.32 24.06 25.97
CA THR A 278 4.93 22.70 26.40
C THR A 278 5.62 21.62 25.57
N LEU A 279 6.26 21.97 24.45
CA LEU A 279 6.98 21.04 23.60
C LEU A 279 8.45 20.92 24.02
N ASN A 280 8.94 19.69 24.07
CA ASN A 280 10.34 19.36 24.34
C ASN A 280 11.08 19.09 23.02
N LEU A 281 11.52 20.16 22.37
CA LEU A 281 12.13 20.12 21.05
C LEU A 281 13.62 20.47 21.10
N LYS A 282 14.40 19.89 20.19
CA LYS A 282 15.82 20.20 20.03
C LYS A 282 16.06 21.01 18.78
N ARG A 283 16.87 22.06 18.88
CA ARG A 283 17.18 22.98 17.77
C ARG A 283 17.79 22.22 16.59
N GLU A 284 18.65 21.25 16.86
CA GLU A 284 19.43 20.51 15.88
C GLU A 284 18.55 19.64 14.96
N GLU A 285 17.36 19.24 15.43
CA GLU A 285 16.40 18.45 14.65
C GLU A 285 15.80 19.25 13.48
N TYR A 286 15.81 20.59 13.57
CA TYR A 286 15.25 21.49 12.56
C TYR A 286 16.32 22.11 11.65
N ASP A 287 17.61 21.98 11.98
CA ASP A 287 18.71 22.52 11.16
C ASP A 287 18.91 21.76 9.84
N ILE A 288 18.25 20.62 9.69
CA ILE A 288 18.29 19.77 8.49
C ILE A 288 17.11 20.03 7.54
N VAL A 289 16.20 20.93 7.92
CA VAL A 289 15.01 21.29 7.14
C VAL A 289 15.33 22.47 6.22
N GLY A 290 14.93 22.37 4.94
CA GLY A 290 15.29 23.38 3.94
C GLY A 290 16.81 23.51 3.80
N LYS A 291 17.30 24.76 3.87
CA LYS A 291 18.74 25.07 3.90
C LYS A 291 19.29 25.28 5.32
N GLY A 292 18.46 25.08 6.34
CA GLY A 292 18.82 25.18 7.74
C GLY A 292 17.93 26.11 8.56
N LEU A 293 18.19 26.13 9.87
CA LEU A 293 17.38 26.85 10.83
C LEU A 293 17.97 28.24 11.11
N CYS A 294 17.18 29.29 10.85
CA CYS A 294 17.53 30.66 11.17
C CYS A 294 17.18 30.95 12.64
N ASP A 295 15.89 30.99 12.99
CA ASP A 295 15.44 31.24 14.36
C ASP A 295 14.62 30.09 14.97
N PHE A 296 14.71 29.95 16.29
CA PHE A 296 14.01 28.92 17.07
C PHE A 296 13.40 29.59 18.30
N ILE A 297 12.10 29.87 18.24
CA ILE A 297 11.42 30.86 19.08
C ILE A 297 10.29 30.17 19.85
N ILE A 298 10.30 30.35 21.17
CA ILE A 298 9.19 29.92 22.02
C ILE A 298 8.05 30.93 21.85
N HIS A 299 6.87 30.45 21.46
CA HIS A 299 5.66 31.26 21.30
C HIS A 299 4.42 30.50 21.81
N PRO A 300 3.58 31.11 22.66
CA PRO A 300 2.47 30.39 23.32
C PRO A 300 1.30 30.07 22.40
N PHE A 301 1.10 30.83 21.31
CA PHE A 301 -0.07 30.72 20.41
C PHE A 301 -1.41 30.78 21.15
N ASP A 302 -1.57 31.77 22.03
CA ASP A 302 -2.77 31.90 22.87
C ASP A 302 -4.05 31.96 22.03
N GLY A 303 -5.02 31.08 22.36
CA GLY A 303 -6.29 30.95 21.64
C GLY A 303 -6.18 30.27 20.27
N GLY A 304 -5.00 29.78 19.90
CA GLY A 304 -4.77 29.06 18.65
C GLY A 304 -5.32 27.64 18.65
N HIS A 305 -5.81 27.16 17.50
CA HIS A 305 -6.24 25.77 17.32
C HIS A 305 -5.88 25.22 15.95
N PHE A 306 -5.65 23.91 15.88
CA PHE A 306 -5.44 23.17 14.65
C PHE A 306 -6.07 21.77 14.74
N ALA A 307 -7.14 21.57 13.98
CA ALA A 307 -7.86 20.31 13.89
C ALA A 307 -8.07 19.89 12.44
N ILE A 308 -8.10 18.58 12.22
CA ILE A 308 -8.47 17.98 10.93
C ILE A 308 -9.54 16.93 11.23
N ASN A 309 -10.62 16.94 10.46
CA ASN A 309 -11.72 15.99 10.60
C ASN A 309 -12.10 15.38 9.24
N GLU A 310 -13.14 14.54 9.22
CA GLU A 310 -13.62 13.89 7.99
C GLU A 310 -14.09 14.85 6.87
N ARG A 311 -14.28 16.14 7.19
CA ARG A 311 -14.70 17.20 6.27
C ARG A 311 -13.61 18.22 5.99
N GLY A 312 -12.45 18.14 6.62
CA GLY A 312 -11.30 18.94 6.25
C GLY A 312 -10.61 19.60 7.43
N VAL A 313 -9.90 20.68 7.15
CA VAL A 313 -9.08 21.39 8.13
C VAL A 313 -9.82 22.56 8.78
N ASP A 314 -9.56 22.76 10.07
CA ASP A 314 -9.94 23.92 10.87
C ASP A 314 -8.69 24.43 11.60
N LEU A 315 -8.19 25.60 11.19
CA LEU A 315 -6.99 26.25 11.70
C LEU A 315 -7.32 27.70 12.04
N SER A 316 -6.93 28.13 13.23
CA SER A 316 -6.87 29.55 13.59
C SER A 316 -5.62 29.78 14.42
N LEU A 317 -4.63 30.47 13.87
CA LEU A 317 -3.42 30.87 14.58
C LEU A 317 -3.14 32.35 14.35
N THR A 318 -2.88 33.07 15.43
CA THR A 318 -2.36 34.44 15.39
C THR A 318 -1.13 34.52 16.27
N PHE A 319 -0.03 35.06 15.74
CA PHE A 319 1.23 35.20 16.44
C PHE A 319 2.06 36.33 15.84
N GLU A 320 3.09 36.77 16.55
CA GLU A 320 4.05 37.74 16.01
C GLU A 320 5.30 37.01 15.52
N ASP A 321 5.84 37.47 14.39
CA ASP A 321 7.14 37.00 13.93
C ASP A 321 8.29 37.59 14.78
N LYS A 322 9.52 37.15 14.53
CA LYS A 322 10.72 37.62 15.27
C LYS A 322 10.95 39.14 15.27
N THR A 323 10.30 39.86 14.36
CA THR A 323 10.38 41.33 14.25
C THR A 323 9.16 42.05 14.83
N GLY A 324 8.20 41.32 15.39
CA GLY A 324 6.95 41.85 15.94
C GLY A 324 5.86 42.06 14.90
N ARG A 325 5.99 41.52 13.67
CA ARG A 325 4.94 41.63 12.66
C ARG A 325 3.82 40.64 12.96
N PRO A 326 2.55 41.08 13.06
CA PRO A 326 1.44 40.16 13.31
C PRO A 326 1.18 39.25 12.11
N ILE A 327 1.03 37.97 12.36
CA ILE A 327 0.71 36.92 11.39
C ILE A 327 -0.63 36.31 11.79
N THR A 328 -1.53 36.14 10.82
CA THR A 328 -2.78 35.39 10.99
C THR A 328 -2.85 34.28 9.95
N LEU A 329 -3.07 33.04 10.40
CA LEU A 329 -3.33 31.86 9.59
C LEU A 329 -4.72 31.32 9.97
N TYR A 330 -5.71 31.57 9.12
CA TYR A 330 -7.09 31.14 9.33
C TYR A 330 -7.59 30.31 8.16
N ILE A 331 -8.06 29.09 8.43
CA ILE A 331 -8.64 28.17 7.45
C ILE A 331 -9.80 27.43 8.09
N HIS A 332 -10.97 27.45 7.46
CA HIS A 332 -12.13 26.71 7.95
C HIS A 332 -12.86 26.03 6.77
N GLU A 333 -12.66 24.72 6.60
CA GLU A 333 -13.40 23.91 5.62
C GLU A 333 -14.78 23.50 6.18
N HIS A 334 -15.83 24.17 5.73
CA HIS A 334 -17.22 23.89 6.12
C HIS A 334 -17.97 23.07 5.04
N ASN A 335 -17.25 22.20 4.34
CA ASN A 335 -17.78 21.46 3.20
C ASN A 335 -18.79 20.37 3.63
N SER A 336 -19.86 20.22 2.87
CA SER A 336 -20.89 19.18 3.13
C SER A 336 -20.41 17.75 2.84
N LYS A 337 -19.43 17.58 1.93
CA LYS A 337 -18.91 16.28 1.51
C LYS A 337 -17.69 15.88 2.33
N ARG A 338 -17.63 14.59 2.70
CA ARG A 338 -16.43 13.99 3.30
C ARG A 338 -15.23 14.05 2.34
N ARG A 339 -14.03 14.25 2.89
CA ARG A 339 -12.79 14.14 2.14
C ARG A 339 -12.52 12.69 1.76
N LYS A 340 -11.73 12.48 0.71
CA LYS A 340 -11.31 11.15 0.24
C LYS A 340 -9.78 11.08 0.28
N PRO A 341 -9.19 10.93 1.47
CA PRO A 341 -7.74 10.98 1.64
C PRO A 341 -7.05 9.83 0.90
N PHE A 342 -5.73 9.93 0.79
CA PHE A 342 -4.88 8.92 0.18
C PHE A 342 -3.48 8.97 0.81
N GLY A 343 -2.75 7.87 0.74
CA GLY A 343 -1.38 7.81 1.22
C GLY A 343 -0.40 8.57 0.32
N LEU A 344 0.54 9.30 0.93
CA LEU A 344 1.66 9.94 0.25
C LEU A 344 2.97 9.72 1.00
N LEU A 345 3.99 9.19 0.34
CA LEU A 345 5.38 9.34 0.80
C LEU A 345 5.87 10.75 0.40
N ALA A 346 6.16 11.59 1.38
CA ALA A 346 6.63 12.93 1.12
C ALA A 346 8.03 12.90 0.48
N PRO A 347 8.30 13.75 -0.53
CA PRO A 347 9.59 13.79 -1.19
C PRO A 347 10.61 14.43 -0.26
N PHE A 348 11.79 13.82 -0.16
CA PHE A 348 12.88 14.39 0.59
C PHE A 348 13.58 15.49 -0.24
N PRO A 349 13.99 16.62 0.37
CA PRO A 349 14.55 17.76 -0.37
C PRO A 349 15.79 17.39 -1.20
N SER A 350 15.76 17.71 -2.49
CA SER A 350 16.88 17.43 -3.42
C SER A 350 18.17 18.20 -3.08
N GLU A 351 18.06 19.28 -2.30
CA GLU A 351 19.20 20.14 -1.94
C GLU A 351 20.08 19.50 -0.86
N THR A 352 19.59 18.49 -0.13
CA THR A 352 20.32 17.85 0.96
C THR A 352 21.26 16.75 0.41
N GLU A 353 22.54 17.09 0.24
CA GLU A 353 23.55 16.16 -0.28
C GLU A 353 23.96 15.05 0.71
N LYS A 354 23.97 15.35 2.02
CA LYS A 354 24.46 14.44 3.08
C LYS A 354 23.49 14.45 4.27
N PRO A 355 22.28 13.90 4.13
CA PRO A 355 21.32 13.94 5.22
C PRO A 355 21.81 13.06 6.39
N PRO A 356 21.48 13.41 7.64
CA PRO A 356 21.88 12.62 8.80
C PRO A 356 21.15 11.28 8.91
N SER A 357 20.04 11.11 8.19
CA SER A 357 19.24 9.90 8.05
C SER A 357 18.38 10.05 6.79
N LEU A 358 17.80 8.98 6.25
CA LEU A 358 16.81 9.10 5.19
C LEU A 358 15.41 9.03 5.80
N PRO A 359 14.67 10.14 5.90
CA PRO A 359 13.33 10.11 6.48
C PRO A 359 12.33 9.52 5.49
N LEU A 360 11.60 8.52 5.94
CA LEU A 360 10.40 8.01 5.31
C LEU A 360 9.20 8.71 5.96
N ALA A 361 8.82 9.87 5.41
CA ALA A 361 7.67 10.64 5.90
C ALA A 361 6.38 10.15 5.21
N LEU A 362 5.70 9.21 5.85
CA LEU A 362 4.51 8.53 5.35
C LEU A 362 3.25 9.26 5.82
N LEU A 363 2.47 9.79 4.88
CA LEU A 363 1.28 10.58 5.18
C LEU A 363 0.03 9.78 4.80
N TYR A 364 -0.50 8.97 5.71
CA TYR A 364 -1.60 8.02 5.44
C TYR A 364 -2.94 8.71 5.17
N ASP A 365 -3.25 9.74 5.96
CA ASP A 365 -4.49 10.51 5.85
C ASP A 365 -4.27 11.88 5.19
N PHE A 366 -3.59 11.87 4.04
CA PHE A 366 -3.21 13.08 3.31
C PHE A 366 -4.32 13.59 2.38
N TYR A 367 -4.52 14.92 2.37
CA TYR A 367 -5.44 15.59 1.45
C TYR A 367 -5.05 17.06 1.17
N PHE A 368 -5.67 17.63 0.14
CA PHE A 368 -5.54 19.06 -0.19
C PHE A 368 -6.72 19.86 0.35
N VAL A 369 -6.48 21.12 0.70
CA VAL A 369 -7.53 22.05 1.11
C VAL A 369 -8.41 22.41 -0.09
N ARG A 370 -9.72 22.21 0.04
CA ARG A 370 -10.67 22.56 -1.02
C ARG A 370 -10.84 24.06 -1.11
N ARG A 371 -11.18 24.56 -2.29
CA ARG A 371 -11.51 25.99 -2.50
C ARG A 371 -12.98 26.29 -2.27
N GLY A 372 -13.85 25.34 -2.60
CA GLY A 372 -15.29 25.51 -2.42
C GLY A 372 -15.69 25.20 -0.98
N GLN A 373 -16.46 26.10 -0.39
CA GLN A 373 -16.93 26.00 1.01
C GLN A 373 -15.77 26.01 2.03
N THR A 374 -14.84 26.93 1.81
CA THR A 374 -13.66 27.12 2.66
C THR A 374 -13.46 28.60 2.88
N ASP A 375 -13.43 29.01 4.14
CA ASP A 375 -13.00 30.36 4.53
C ASP A 375 -11.48 30.31 4.74
N VAL A 376 -10.76 31.24 4.12
CA VAL A 376 -9.30 31.27 4.22
C VAL A 376 -8.74 32.68 4.25
N GLU A 377 -7.79 32.88 5.14
CA GLU A 377 -7.06 34.13 5.33
C GLU A 377 -5.64 33.85 5.82
N VAL A 378 -4.67 34.36 5.06
CA VAL A 378 -3.26 34.42 5.46
C VAL A 378 -2.85 35.87 5.37
N THR A 379 -2.52 36.47 6.52
CA THR A 379 -2.05 37.85 6.60
C THR A 379 -0.72 37.94 7.33
N ILE A 380 0.14 38.83 6.85
CA ILE A 380 1.41 39.20 7.49
C ILE A 380 1.45 40.72 7.52
N ASP A 381 1.57 41.30 8.71
CA ASP A 381 1.57 42.76 8.93
C ASP A 381 0.38 43.47 8.27
N GLY A 382 -0.81 42.85 8.37
CA GLY A 382 -2.05 43.35 7.75
C GLY A 382 -2.14 43.19 6.23
N LYS A 383 -1.09 42.76 5.53
CA LYS A 383 -1.13 42.40 4.11
C LYS A 383 -1.72 41.00 3.95
N LYS A 384 -2.80 40.86 3.19
CA LYS A 384 -3.36 39.56 2.80
C LYS A 384 -2.61 38.98 1.61
N HIS A 385 -2.27 37.70 1.68
CA HIS A 385 -1.53 36.97 0.64
C HIS A 385 -2.44 36.08 -0.21
N GLN A 386 -2.11 35.97 -1.50
CA GLN A 386 -2.77 35.05 -2.41
C GLN A 386 -2.16 33.65 -2.31
N LEU A 387 -3.00 32.66 -2.09
CA LEU A 387 -2.60 31.27 -1.93
C LEU A 387 -2.41 30.58 -3.29
N ASP A 388 -1.43 29.70 -3.34
CA ASP A 388 -1.14 28.91 -4.53
C ASP A 388 -2.28 27.93 -4.84
N LEU A 389 -2.49 27.66 -6.13
CA LEU A 389 -3.59 26.83 -6.61
C LEU A 389 -3.07 25.56 -7.26
N LEU A 390 -3.74 24.43 -7.01
CA LEU A 390 -3.44 23.20 -7.73
C LEU A 390 -3.97 23.32 -9.17
N PRO A 391 -3.17 22.99 -10.21
CA PRO A 391 -3.55 23.20 -11.61
C PRO A 391 -4.72 22.32 -12.07
N ALA A 392 -4.87 21.13 -11.47
CA ALA A 392 -5.95 20.19 -11.78
C ALA A 392 -6.86 19.96 -10.56
N PRO A 393 -8.17 19.78 -10.77
CA PRO A 393 -9.08 19.44 -9.67
C PRO A 393 -8.84 18.00 -9.20
N ILE A 394 -9.10 17.76 -7.91
CA ILE A 394 -9.13 16.43 -7.29
C ILE A 394 -10.56 16.19 -6.80
N ASP A 395 -11.09 14.98 -6.96
CA ASP A 395 -12.45 14.62 -6.52
C ASP A 395 -13.55 15.63 -6.98
N SER A 396 -13.44 16.10 -8.22
CA SER A 396 -14.34 17.12 -8.80
C SER A 396 -14.36 18.46 -8.05
N SER A 397 -13.34 18.75 -7.24
CA SER A 397 -13.18 19.98 -6.47
C SER A 397 -11.90 20.69 -6.88
N ARG A 398 -11.95 22.01 -7.03
CA ARG A 398 -10.73 22.82 -7.18
C ARG A 398 -10.04 22.91 -5.82
N MET A 399 -8.72 22.74 -5.80
CA MET A 399 -7.92 22.72 -4.59
C MET A 399 -6.99 23.93 -4.52
N TYR A 400 -6.68 24.37 -3.30
CA TYR A 400 -5.46 25.13 -3.05
C TYR A 400 -4.26 24.18 -3.13
N PHE A 401 -3.07 24.71 -3.37
CA PHE A 401 -1.82 23.96 -3.19
C PHE A 401 -1.40 23.92 -1.71
N MET A 402 -2.39 23.92 -0.81
CA MET A 402 -2.24 23.69 0.61
C MET A 402 -2.63 22.25 0.92
N ARG A 403 -1.89 21.59 1.79
CA ARG A 403 -1.98 20.14 1.98
C ARG A 403 -1.78 19.78 3.44
N TYR A 404 -2.54 18.82 3.93
CA TYR A 404 -2.48 18.38 5.33
C TYR A 404 -2.49 16.87 5.44
N ALA A 405 -1.97 16.38 6.56
CA ALA A 405 -2.08 14.99 6.98
C ALA A 405 -2.48 14.97 8.46
N SER A 406 -3.50 14.18 8.80
CA SER A 406 -3.92 13.91 10.18
C SER A 406 -3.37 12.61 10.76
N ASP A 407 -2.55 11.91 9.97
CA ASP A 407 -2.00 10.62 10.34
C ASP A 407 -0.62 10.44 9.69
N PRO A 408 0.37 11.26 10.07
CA PRO A 408 1.74 11.09 9.61
C PRO A 408 2.45 10.00 10.44
N PHE A 409 3.26 9.20 9.77
CA PHE A 409 4.22 8.28 10.39
C PHE A 409 5.59 8.52 9.78
N ILE A 410 6.53 9.01 10.59
CA ILE A 410 7.87 9.38 10.13
C ILE A 410 8.87 8.37 10.70
N VAL A 411 9.57 7.68 9.81
CA VAL A 411 10.64 6.73 10.17
C VAL A 411 11.96 7.27 9.65
N LEU A 412 12.90 7.56 10.56
CA LEU A 412 14.26 7.95 10.22
C LEU A 412 15.09 6.68 9.98
N TRP A 413 15.42 6.43 8.71
CA TRP A 413 16.17 5.24 8.33
C TRP A 413 17.68 5.48 8.34
N ASN A 414 18.40 4.63 9.07
CA ASN A 414 19.85 4.60 9.20
C ASN A 414 20.44 5.98 9.51
N GLN A 415 20.24 6.46 10.73
CA GLN A 415 20.93 7.65 11.23
C GLN A 415 22.45 7.46 11.18
N ASN A 416 23.19 8.53 10.88
CA ASN A 416 24.64 8.54 10.86
C ASN A 416 25.19 8.05 12.19
N HIS A 417 26.15 7.13 12.12
CA HIS A 417 26.80 6.55 13.29
C HIS A 417 28.31 6.67 13.19
N GLU A 418 28.96 6.89 14.32
CA GLU A 418 30.41 6.85 14.48
C GLU A 418 30.74 6.31 15.87
N GLY A 419 31.22 5.07 15.94
CA GLY A 419 31.60 4.43 17.22
C GLY A 419 31.31 2.94 17.25
N ALA A 420 31.44 2.34 18.45
CA ALA A 420 31.16 0.92 18.66
C ALA A 420 29.69 0.57 18.35
N LEU A 421 29.46 -0.61 17.82
CA LEU A 421 28.14 -1.22 17.72
C LEU A 421 27.79 -1.92 19.05
N LEU A 422 26.51 -1.89 19.41
CA LEU A 422 26.02 -2.57 20.59
C LEU A 422 25.63 -4.01 20.23
N SER A 423 26.07 -4.97 21.05
CA SER A 423 25.59 -6.34 20.94
C SER A 423 24.12 -6.36 21.35
N LEU A 424 23.28 -6.92 20.50
CA LEU A 424 21.86 -7.09 20.76
C LEU A 424 21.58 -8.54 21.16
N PRO A 425 20.87 -8.79 22.28
CA PRO A 425 20.39 -10.12 22.60
C PRO A 425 19.32 -10.53 21.59
N ILE A 426 19.33 -11.81 21.21
CA ILE A 426 18.26 -12.42 20.40
C ILE A 426 17.41 -13.25 21.36
N ASP A 427 16.11 -12.98 21.37
CA ASP A 427 15.09 -13.72 22.12
C ASP A 427 14.00 -14.17 21.16
N ASP A 428 13.73 -15.48 21.10
CA ASP A 428 12.79 -16.10 20.17
C ASP A 428 12.89 -15.57 18.72
N ASP A 429 14.12 -15.60 18.16
CA ASP A 429 14.44 -15.11 16.80
C ASP A 429 14.19 -13.62 16.57
N VAL A 430 14.08 -12.82 17.64
CA VAL A 430 13.88 -11.37 17.56
C VAL A 430 14.97 -10.63 18.33
N ALA A 431 15.47 -9.55 17.75
CA ALA A 431 16.30 -8.57 18.44
C ALA A 431 15.62 -7.19 18.40
N ILE A 432 15.83 -6.38 19.44
CA ILE A 432 15.21 -5.05 19.56
C ILE A 432 16.30 -4.02 19.87
N ASP A 433 16.29 -2.90 19.14
CA ASP A 433 17.14 -1.74 19.38
C ASP A 433 16.31 -0.45 19.27
N ALA A 434 16.02 0.18 20.41
CA ALA A 434 15.14 1.34 20.50
C ALA A 434 13.80 1.13 19.77
N ASP A 435 13.58 1.80 18.64
CA ASP A 435 12.35 1.72 17.83
C ASP A 435 12.40 0.64 16.74
N ALA A 436 13.56 0.00 16.55
CA ALA A 436 13.78 -1.03 15.54
C ALA A 436 13.57 -2.43 16.13
N ILE A 437 12.76 -3.23 15.44
CA ILE A 437 12.58 -4.66 15.69
C ILE A 437 13.22 -5.42 14.53
N TYR A 438 14.05 -6.42 14.83
CA TYR A 438 14.71 -7.26 13.84
C TYR A 438 14.21 -8.70 13.95
N GLU A 439 13.65 -9.24 12.88
CA GLU A 439 13.36 -10.67 12.76
C GLU A 439 14.61 -11.38 12.21
N ILE A 440 15.14 -12.30 13.00
CA ILE A 440 16.39 -13.00 12.76
C ILE A 440 16.11 -14.38 12.17
N SER A 441 16.78 -14.71 11.07
CA SER A 441 16.82 -16.07 10.54
C SER A 441 18.10 -16.77 11.01
N GLU A 442 17.96 -17.99 11.51
CA GLU A 442 19.08 -18.87 11.83
C GLU A 442 19.62 -19.52 10.54
N ASN A 443 20.91 -19.32 10.28
CA ASN A 443 21.62 -19.91 9.15
C ASN A 443 22.90 -20.61 9.62
N GLY A 444 22.81 -21.87 10.04
CA GLY A 444 23.98 -22.71 10.37
C GLY A 444 24.85 -22.12 11.49
N GLY A 445 24.20 -21.55 12.50
CA GLY A 445 24.73 -20.86 13.67
C GLY A 445 24.96 -19.36 13.46
N GLN A 446 24.61 -18.82 12.29
CA GLN A 446 24.69 -17.39 11.99
C GLN A 446 23.33 -16.70 12.06
N PRO A 447 23.20 -15.61 12.85
CA PRO A 447 22.01 -14.78 12.83
C PRO A 447 22.04 -13.85 11.61
N GLU A 448 21.03 -13.95 10.76
CA GLU A 448 20.83 -13.07 9.60
C GLU A 448 19.57 -12.22 9.78
N ILE A 449 19.58 -10.95 9.40
CA ILE A 449 18.40 -10.09 9.50
C ILE A 449 17.49 -10.37 8.30
N SER A 450 16.37 -11.03 8.53
CA SER A 450 15.36 -11.27 7.49
C SER A 450 14.43 -10.08 7.31
N VAL A 451 14.02 -9.47 8.42
CA VAL A 451 13.18 -8.27 8.45
C VAL A 451 13.71 -7.28 9.47
N MET A 452 13.68 -6.00 9.13
CA MET A 452 13.81 -4.90 10.08
C MET A 452 12.52 -4.08 10.05
N GLN A 453 12.01 -3.70 11.20
CA GLN A 453 10.67 -3.14 11.35
C GLN A 453 10.68 -1.90 12.25
N ALA A 454 9.93 -0.87 11.86
CA ALA A 454 9.58 0.26 12.72
C ALA A 454 8.06 0.33 12.87
N ARG A 455 7.59 0.46 14.11
CA ARG A 455 6.17 0.40 14.44
C ARG A 455 5.73 1.59 15.28
N SER A 456 4.49 2.01 15.05
CA SER A 456 3.72 2.91 15.91
C SER A 456 2.42 2.22 16.37
N ASP A 457 1.60 2.92 17.13
CA ASP A 457 0.28 2.42 17.56
C ASP A 457 -0.67 2.13 16.37
N ARG A 458 -0.46 2.80 15.23
CA ARG A 458 -1.37 2.78 14.08
C ARG A 458 -0.76 2.13 12.84
N HIS A 459 0.56 2.24 12.67
CA HIS A 459 1.25 1.91 11.42
C HIS A 459 2.51 1.10 11.66
N ASP A 460 2.91 0.38 10.63
CA ASP A 460 4.07 -0.48 10.58
C ASP A 460 4.83 -0.31 9.25
N VAL A 461 6.16 -0.33 9.30
CA VAL A 461 7.02 -0.29 8.12
C VAL A 461 8.04 -1.41 8.22
N ARG A 462 8.06 -2.28 7.22
CA ARG A 462 8.90 -3.49 7.22
C ARG A 462 9.90 -3.46 6.07
N PHE A 463 11.16 -3.70 6.39
CA PHE A 463 12.28 -3.83 5.46
C PHE A 463 12.60 -5.32 5.35
N LEU A 464 12.17 -5.94 4.27
CA LEU A 464 12.41 -7.35 4.00
C LEU A 464 13.67 -7.51 3.15
N PHE A 465 14.59 -8.35 3.61
CA PHE A 465 15.82 -8.67 2.88
C PHE A 465 15.68 -10.01 2.15
N ASN A 466 16.18 -10.07 0.91
CA ASN A 466 16.25 -11.32 0.15
C ASN A 466 17.53 -11.40 -0.71
N PRO A 467 18.47 -12.32 -0.41
CA PRO A 467 18.50 -13.15 0.80
C PRO A 467 18.56 -12.31 2.10
N SER A 468 18.31 -12.94 3.25
CA SER A 468 18.46 -12.34 4.59
C SER A 468 19.81 -11.63 4.70
N PHE A 469 19.85 -10.48 5.37
CA PHE A 469 21.06 -9.68 5.48
C PHE A 469 22.07 -10.38 6.43
N PRO A 470 23.28 -10.69 5.97
CA PRO A 470 24.17 -11.62 6.67
C PRO A 470 24.80 -11.02 7.92
N ASN A 471 25.22 -11.88 8.87
CA ASN A 471 26.11 -11.48 9.97
C ASN A 471 27.46 -10.94 9.46
N VAL A 472 27.57 -9.62 9.38
CA VAL A 472 28.74 -8.93 8.81
C VAL A 472 30.04 -9.12 9.60
N VAL A 473 29.95 -9.34 10.91
CA VAL A 473 31.13 -9.47 11.79
C VAL A 473 31.91 -10.76 11.47
N ASN A 474 31.19 -11.83 11.15
CA ASN A 474 31.75 -13.16 10.96
C ASN A 474 32.02 -13.55 9.50
N LEU A 475 31.92 -12.61 8.55
CA LEU A 475 32.21 -12.87 7.14
C LEU A 475 33.67 -13.27 6.93
N ARG A 476 33.98 -14.22 6.04
CA ARG A 476 35.36 -14.54 5.66
C ARG A 476 35.97 -13.36 4.87
N ASP A 477 37.29 -13.21 5.00
CA ASP A 477 38.01 -12.18 4.25
C ASP A 477 37.89 -12.39 2.73
N GLY A 478 37.82 -11.29 1.97
CA GLY A 478 37.68 -11.28 0.52
C GLY A 478 36.28 -11.59 -0.02
N VAL A 479 35.27 -11.77 0.85
CA VAL A 479 33.89 -12.00 0.41
C VAL A 479 33.26 -10.75 -0.17
N GLN A 480 32.53 -10.96 -1.25
CA GLN A 480 31.58 -10.01 -1.81
C GLN A 480 30.22 -10.71 -1.94
N VAL A 481 29.22 -10.15 -1.29
CA VAL A 481 27.83 -10.63 -1.34
C VAL A 481 26.88 -9.47 -1.57
N GLY A 482 25.65 -9.78 -1.93
CA GLY A 482 24.61 -8.79 -2.09
C GLY A 482 23.25 -9.45 -2.19
N GLY A 483 22.23 -8.63 -2.15
CA GLY A 483 20.84 -9.06 -2.25
C GLY A 483 19.94 -7.88 -2.55
N ASN A 484 18.65 -8.15 -2.55
CA ASN A 484 17.62 -7.14 -2.69
C ASN A 484 16.97 -6.86 -1.34
N PHE A 485 16.35 -5.69 -1.21
CA PHE A 485 15.44 -5.41 -0.12
C PHE A 485 14.15 -4.79 -0.65
N THR A 486 13.07 -4.99 0.08
CA THR A 486 11.78 -4.34 -0.14
C THR A 486 11.36 -3.66 1.15
N ILE A 487 11.05 -2.37 1.08
CA ILE A 487 10.39 -1.63 2.15
C ILE A 487 8.89 -1.69 1.86
N ASP A 488 8.16 -2.48 2.62
CA ASP A 488 6.71 -2.48 2.65
C ASP A 488 6.24 -1.30 3.53
N LEU A 489 5.55 -0.35 2.91
CA LEU A 489 5.03 0.86 3.55
C LEU A 489 3.54 0.70 3.88
N GLU A 490 3.07 -0.53 4.02
CA GLU A 490 1.66 -0.95 4.07
C GLU A 490 0.87 -0.79 2.76
N LYS A 491 -0.23 -1.56 2.67
CA LYS A 491 -1.08 -1.69 1.47
C LYS A 491 -1.53 -0.36 0.87
N THR A 492 -1.70 0.69 1.68
CA THR A 492 -2.19 1.99 1.18
C THR A 492 -1.09 2.90 0.64
N MET A 493 0.16 2.70 1.03
CA MET A 493 1.29 3.56 0.67
C MET A 493 2.16 2.96 -0.43
N GLY A 494 2.13 1.64 -0.61
CA GLY A 494 2.93 0.94 -1.62
C GLY A 494 4.28 0.49 -1.06
N ARG A 495 5.32 0.48 -1.90
CA ARG A 495 6.62 -0.07 -1.50
C ARG A 495 7.81 0.68 -2.08
N ILE A 496 8.99 0.45 -1.53
CA ILE A 496 10.28 0.85 -2.10
C ILE A 496 11.11 -0.42 -2.30
N GLU A 497 11.76 -0.55 -3.46
CA GLU A 497 12.66 -1.68 -3.72
C GLU A 497 14.09 -1.18 -3.89
N GLY A 498 15.06 -2.02 -3.58
CA GLY A 498 16.47 -1.70 -3.74
C GLY A 498 17.36 -2.91 -3.62
N HIS A 499 18.67 -2.65 -3.60
CA HIS A 499 19.68 -3.68 -3.43
C HIS A 499 20.71 -3.26 -2.39
N TYR A 500 21.36 -4.26 -1.81
CA TYR A 500 22.47 -4.10 -0.91
C TYR A 500 23.69 -4.83 -1.43
N HIS A 501 24.87 -4.32 -1.10
CA HIS A 501 26.15 -4.93 -1.41
C HIS A 501 27.04 -4.88 -0.18
N ILE A 502 27.80 -5.95 0.06
CA ILE A 502 28.71 -6.07 1.18
C ILE A 502 30.03 -6.61 0.66
N GLN A 503 31.12 -5.99 1.07
CA GLN A 503 32.46 -6.42 0.75
C GLN A 503 33.32 -6.42 2.02
N ARG A 504 34.01 -7.52 2.29
CA ARG A 504 35.03 -7.59 3.34
C ARG A 504 36.43 -7.53 2.75
N THR A 505 37.26 -6.63 3.27
CA THR A 505 38.68 -6.50 2.94
C THR A 505 39.50 -6.41 4.22
N GLY A 506 40.17 -7.50 4.60
CA GLY A 506 40.86 -7.63 5.87
C GLY A 506 39.90 -7.53 7.05
N ASP A 507 40.09 -6.49 7.86
CA ASP A 507 39.28 -6.18 9.04
C ASP A 507 38.17 -5.15 8.75
N ASP A 508 38.09 -4.63 7.53
CA ASP A 508 37.05 -3.67 7.14
C ASP A 508 35.91 -4.38 6.39
N VAL A 509 34.67 -4.14 6.81
CA VAL A 509 33.45 -4.54 6.09
C VAL A 509 32.75 -3.30 5.56
N GLU A 510 32.69 -3.16 4.24
CA GLU A 510 31.96 -2.12 3.55
C GLU A 510 30.56 -2.58 3.20
N ILE A 511 29.56 -1.76 3.48
CA ILE A 511 28.14 -2.01 3.18
C ILE A 511 27.62 -0.85 2.34
N GLU A 512 26.90 -1.17 1.27
CA GLU A 512 26.16 -0.20 0.45
C GLU A 512 24.68 -0.59 0.37
N ILE A 513 23.80 0.40 0.52
CA ILE A 513 22.33 0.24 0.38
C ILE A 513 21.83 1.26 -0.63
N CYS A 514 21.13 0.78 -1.66
CA CYS A 514 20.63 1.59 -2.77
C CYS A 514 19.14 1.32 -3.06
N PRO A 515 18.20 2.21 -2.68
CA PRO A 515 16.77 2.13 -2.98
C PRO A 515 16.45 2.46 -4.46
N THR A 516 17.04 1.67 -5.37
CA THR A 516 17.03 1.90 -6.83
C THR A 516 15.66 1.72 -7.49
N GLY A 517 14.71 1.05 -6.85
CA GLY A 517 13.34 0.92 -7.32
C GLY A 517 12.52 2.20 -7.18
N GLY A 518 12.98 3.16 -6.36
CA GLY A 518 12.19 4.33 -5.98
C GLY A 518 10.93 3.93 -5.23
N TRP A 519 10.04 4.90 -5.04
CA TRP A 519 8.73 4.65 -4.45
C TRP A 519 7.72 4.21 -5.51
N GLN A 520 7.12 3.04 -5.27
CA GLN A 520 6.08 2.42 -6.07
C GLN A 520 4.74 2.59 -5.32
N PRO A 521 4.02 3.70 -5.52
CA PRO A 521 2.79 3.98 -4.80
C PRO A 521 1.67 2.99 -5.16
N HIS A 522 0.85 2.62 -4.17
CA HIS A 522 -0.38 1.88 -4.42
C HIS A 522 -1.49 2.83 -4.90
N LEU A 523 -1.69 2.91 -6.22
CA LEU A 523 -2.62 3.88 -6.82
C LEU A 523 -4.00 3.28 -7.08
N SER A 524 -4.90 3.45 -6.11
CA SER A 524 -6.30 3.01 -6.23
C SER A 524 -7.18 3.94 -7.07
N LYS A 525 -6.76 5.19 -7.36
CA LYS A 525 -7.56 6.21 -8.07
C LYS A 525 -6.89 6.71 -9.35
N LEU A 526 -7.67 6.85 -10.42
CA LEU A 526 -7.23 7.40 -11.72
C LEU A 526 -6.69 8.84 -11.64
N SER A 527 -7.27 9.70 -10.80
CA SER A 527 -6.79 11.08 -10.58
C SER A 527 -5.38 11.11 -9.97
N LEU A 528 -5.09 10.19 -9.06
CA LEU A 528 -3.76 10.06 -8.45
C LEU A 528 -2.74 9.54 -9.46
N ARG A 529 -3.13 8.62 -10.35
CA ARG A 529 -2.27 8.17 -11.45
C ARG A 529 -1.77 9.35 -12.27
N PHE A 530 -2.65 10.29 -12.66
CA PHE A 530 -2.24 11.48 -13.40
C PHE A 530 -1.27 12.38 -12.60
N MET A 531 -1.58 12.67 -11.33
CA MET A 531 -0.74 13.51 -10.46
C MET A 531 0.70 12.95 -10.36
N PHE A 532 0.81 11.65 -10.11
CA PHE A 532 2.10 10.97 -9.93
C PHE A 532 2.81 10.62 -11.25
N THR A 533 2.14 10.74 -12.40
CA THR A 533 2.77 10.67 -13.72
C THR A 533 3.41 12.01 -14.10
N VAL A 534 2.80 13.12 -13.68
CA VAL A 534 3.28 14.48 -13.99
C VAL A 534 4.40 14.92 -13.05
N VAL A 535 4.39 14.44 -11.80
CA VAL A 535 5.35 14.86 -10.76
C VAL A 535 6.22 13.67 -10.35
N SER A 536 7.19 13.33 -11.22
CA SER A 536 8.07 12.15 -11.04
C SER A 536 8.92 12.21 -9.77
N VAL A 537 9.21 13.40 -9.24
CA VAL A 537 10.04 13.58 -8.04
C VAL A 537 9.52 12.79 -6.84
N PHE A 538 8.20 12.62 -6.68
CA PHE A 538 7.62 11.81 -5.58
C PHE A 538 8.06 10.34 -5.65
N LYS A 539 8.21 9.77 -6.85
CA LYS A 539 8.59 8.36 -7.02
C LYS A 539 10.10 8.17 -7.07
N GLU A 540 10.79 9.12 -7.66
CA GLU A 540 12.19 8.93 -8.05
C GLU A 540 13.18 9.38 -6.98
N TRP A 541 12.77 10.26 -6.04
CA TRP A 541 13.70 10.81 -5.04
C TRP A 541 14.47 9.75 -4.24
N PRO A 542 13.92 8.56 -3.85
CA PRO A 542 14.70 7.60 -3.09
C PRO A 542 15.92 7.12 -3.88
N LYS A 543 15.79 6.97 -5.21
CA LYS A 543 16.87 6.52 -6.11
C LYS A 543 18.06 7.47 -6.12
N SER A 544 17.86 8.72 -5.74
CA SER A 544 18.91 9.72 -5.63
C SER A 544 19.75 9.56 -4.37
N TYR A 545 19.50 8.57 -3.50
CA TYR A 545 20.26 8.40 -2.26
C TYR A 545 20.93 7.04 -2.19
N GLN A 546 22.08 7.02 -1.51
CA GLN A 546 22.81 5.82 -1.16
C GLN A 546 23.28 5.92 0.28
N TRP A 547 23.10 4.85 1.03
CA TRP A 547 23.72 4.71 2.35
C TRP A 547 24.97 3.85 2.24
N ARG A 548 26.01 4.26 2.97
CA ARG A 548 27.25 3.50 3.10
C ARG A 548 27.64 3.37 4.56
N ALA A 549 28.16 2.21 4.92
CA ALA A 549 28.83 1.98 6.20
C ALA A 549 30.16 1.25 6.01
N THR A 550 31.10 1.53 6.89
CA THR A 550 32.32 0.76 7.07
C THR A 550 32.35 0.29 8.52
N ILE A 551 32.54 -1.01 8.73
CA ILE A 551 32.63 -1.64 10.04
C ILE A 551 34.02 -2.24 10.21
N ASP A 552 34.75 -1.77 11.20
CA ASP A 552 36.00 -2.37 11.68
C ASP A 552 35.65 -3.57 12.57
N VAL A 553 36.10 -4.75 12.16
CA VAL A 553 35.88 -6.04 12.84
C VAL A 553 37.20 -6.68 13.28
N SER A 554 38.25 -5.88 13.46
CA SER A 554 39.54 -6.31 14.02
C SER A 554 39.40 -6.88 15.44
N ASP A 555 38.49 -6.33 16.23
CA ASP A 555 37.95 -6.93 17.46
C ASP A 555 36.47 -7.31 17.26
N PRO A 556 36.17 -8.58 16.96
CA PRO A 556 34.80 -9.05 16.76
C PRO A 556 33.86 -8.91 17.97
N ALA A 557 34.40 -8.71 19.18
CA ALA A 557 33.59 -8.51 20.37
C ALA A 557 33.09 -7.06 20.52
N VAL A 558 33.77 -6.11 19.88
CA VAL A 558 33.44 -4.68 19.94
C VAL A 558 33.64 -4.02 18.57
N PRO A 559 32.91 -4.45 17.53
CA PRO A 559 33.04 -3.89 16.19
C PRO A 559 32.64 -2.42 16.20
N ALA A 560 33.32 -1.60 15.40
CA ALA A 560 33.07 -0.15 15.31
C ALA A 560 32.61 0.23 13.91
N MET A 561 31.55 1.03 13.81
CA MET A 561 30.97 1.44 12.55
C MET A 561 31.09 2.93 12.33
N ARG A 562 31.32 3.30 11.07
CA ARG A 562 31.08 4.64 10.54
C ARG A 562 30.10 4.56 9.38
N SER A 563 28.97 5.27 9.47
CA SER A 563 27.93 5.23 8.45
C SER A 563 27.43 6.61 8.04
N ARG A 564 26.97 6.74 6.79
CA ARG A 564 26.35 7.97 6.28
C ARG A 564 25.50 7.76 5.04
N TRP A 565 24.52 8.64 4.87
CA TRP A 565 23.84 8.85 3.60
C TRP A 565 24.60 9.83 2.70
N ARG A 566 24.46 9.64 1.39
CA ARG A 566 24.88 10.59 0.36
C ARG A 566 23.87 10.62 -0.77
N ARG A 567 23.70 11.79 -1.39
CA ARG A 567 22.96 11.93 -2.63
C ARG A 567 23.84 11.54 -3.82
N LEU A 568 23.30 10.72 -4.72
CA LEU A 568 23.88 10.38 -6.01
C LEU A 568 23.52 11.51 -7.00
N THR A 569 24.55 12.13 -7.58
CA THR A 569 24.43 13.25 -8.52
C THR A 569 23.91 12.84 -9.88
#